data_AF-A0A1L6PD23-F1
#
_entry.id   AF-A0A1L6PD23-F1
#
_cell.length_a   1.000
_cell.length_b   1.000
_cell.length_c   1.000
_cell.angle_alpha   90.00
_cell.angle_beta   90.00
_cell.angle_gamma   90.00
#
_symmetry.space_group_name_H-M   'P 1'
#
loop_
_entity.id
_entity.type
_entity.pdbx_description
1 polymer ?
#
loop_
_entity_poly.entity_id
_entity_poly.type
_entity_poly.pdbx_seq_one_letter_code
_entity_poly.pdbx_strand_id
1 'polypeptide(L)'
;MRFPAEARRDVHVRYTRPSCMGGFAWFTVDFEPLPDGRLGFDFVNPLGPEDIDEECAQAVSDGILLWLIGAGPRNVNFDRPPLPTAKELAAGVPVRPDAGPGLIALRAVLRHSRLHPVDSLPWTHARAGWRAAEKSWRGAEATDDPMDRAS
;
A
#
# COMPACT_ATOMS: atom_id res chain seq x y z
N MET A 1 -19.24 10.80 -2.65
CA MET A 1 -18.95 9.66 -1.76
C MET A 1 -17.45 9.63 -1.49
N ARG A 2 -17.02 9.19 -0.30
CA ARG A 2 -15.61 9.15 0.13
C ARG A 2 -15.16 7.71 0.26
N PHE A 3 -13.89 7.46 -0.05
CA PHE A 3 -13.29 6.13 0.01
C PHE A 3 -12.07 6.11 0.93
N PRO A 4 -11.93 5.11 1.82
CA PRO A 4 -12.91 4.05 2.09
C PRO A 4 -14.06 4.55 2.99
N ALA A 5 -15.19 3.84 2.99
CA ALA A 5 -16.30 4.12 3.89
C ALA A 5 -16.08 3.56 5.31
N GLU A 6 -15.37 2.44 5.40
CA GLU A 6 -15.07 1.72 6.65
C GLU A 6 -13.57 1.40 6.71
N ALA A 7 -13.06 1.24 7.93
CA ALA A 7 -11.69 0.83 8.14
C ALA A 7 -11.46 -0.64 7.74
N ARG A 8 -10.28 -0.93 7.19
CA ARG A 8 -9.73 -2.27 6.98
C ARG A 8 -8.46 -2.38 7.82
N ARG A 9 -8.47 -3.24 8.82
CA ARG A 9 -7.36 -3.40 9.76
C ARG A 9 -6.60 -4.68 9.52
N ASP A 10 -5.38 -4.73 10.05
CA ASP A 10 -4.55 -5.93 10.09
C ASP A 10 -4.34 -6.52 8.69
N VAL A 11 -4.09 -5.65 7.68
CA VAL A 11 -3.77 -6.10 6.33
C VAL A 11 -2.31 -6.53 6.30
N HIS A 12 -2.11 -7.82 6.50
CA HIS A 12 -0.80 -8.46 6.46
C HIS A 12 -0.38 -8.68 5.01
N VAL A 13 0.86 -8.30 4.68
CA VAL A 13 1.47 -8.62 3.39
C VAL A 13 2.83 -9.24 3.64
N ARG A 14 3.05 -10.40 3.04
CA ARG A 14 4.38 -10.95 2.83
C ARG A 14 4.67 -11.05 1.34
N TYR A 15 5.75 -10.41 0.93
CA TYR A 15 6.25 -10.46 -0.42
C TYR A 15 7.69 -10.96 -0.40
N THR A 16 7.89 -12.18 -0.88
CA THR A 16 9.23 -12.74 -1.08
C THR A 16 9.41 -13.18 -2.54
N ARG A 17 10.58 -12.92 -3.14
CA ARG A 17 10.93 -13.44 -4.47
C ARG A 17 12.17 -14.32 -4.40
N PRO A 18 12.08 -15.61 -4.79
CA PRO A 18 13.21 -16.54 -4.75
C PRO A 18 14.23 -16.36 -5.91
N SER A 19 14.41 -15.14 -6.44
CA SER A 19 15.33 -14.88 -7.57
C SER A 19 16.67 -14.30 -7.12
N CYS A 20 17.69 -14.31 -8.00
CA CYS A 20 19.04 -13.79 -7.75
C CYS A 20 19.12 -12.29 -7.38
N MET A 21 18.08 -11.50 -7.67
CA MET A 21 17.95 -10.11 -7.22
C MET A 21 17.05 -9.95 -5.99
N GLY A 22 16.64 -11.06 -5.37
CA GLY A 22 15.87 -11.11 -4.14
C GLY A 22 14.61 -10.25 -4.16
N GLY A 23 14.08 -9.97 -2.98
CA GLY A 23 12.95 -9.10 -2.76
C GLY A 23 12.21 -9.58 -1.53
N PHE A 24 12.33 -8.84 -0.44
CA PHE A 24 11.67 -9.09 0.83
C PHE A 24 10.95 -7.83 1.32
N ALA A 25 9.63 -7.94 1.46
CA ALA A 25 8.83 -6.97 2.19
C ALA A 25 7.83 -7.74 3.05
N TRP A 26 7.79 -7.44 4.34
CA TRP A 26 6.84 -8.05 5.25
C TRP A 26 6.36 -6.99 6.23
N PHE A 27 5.09 -6.61 6.12
CA PHE A 27 4.51 -5.60 6.99
C PHE A 27 3.02 -5.83 7.21
N THR A 28 2.48 -5.07 8.17
CA THR A 28 1.04 -4.96 8.42
C THR A 28 0.65 -3.49 8.31
N VAL A 29 -0.44 -3.22 7.60
CA VAL A 29 -0.98 -1.87 7.41
C VAL A 29 -2.47 -1.83 7.71
N ASP A 30 -2.90 -0.75 8.35
CA ASP A 30 -4.32 -0.42 8.51
C ASP A 30 -4.70 0.64 7.49
N PHE A 31 -5.91 0.53 6.95
CA PHE A 31 -6.52 1.49 6.05
C PHE A 31 -7.78 2.05 6.69
N GLU A 32 -7.79 3.33 6.97
CA GLU A 32 -8.88 3.98 7.70
C GLU A 32 -9.41 5.18 6.91
N PRO A 33 -10.72 5.48 6.97
CA PRO A 33 -11.22 6.74 6.44
C PRO A 33 -10.47 7.92 7.08
N LEU A 34 -10.20 8.97 6.30
CA LEU A 34 -9.59 10.18 6.86
C LEU A 34 -10.51 10.80 7.92
N PRO A 35 -9.93 11.29 9.04
CA PRO A 35 -10.68 12.02 10.06
C PRO A 35 -11.41 13.23 9.46
N ASP A 36 -12.50 13.63 10.09
CA ASP A 36 -13.25 14.86 9.78
C ASP A 36 -13.81 14.93 8.34
N GLY A 37 -13.78 13.81 7.60
CA GLY A 37 -14.28 13.74 6.23
C GLY A 37 -13.48 14.59 5.24
N ARG A 38 -12.21 14.89 5.50
CA ARG A 38 -11.37 15.54 4.47
C ARG A 38 -11.01 14.57 3.35
N LEU A 39 -10.69 15.12 2.18
CA LEU A 39 -10.15 14.35 1.06
C LEU A 39 -8.63 14.28 1.16
N GLY A 40 -8.07 13.28 0.50
CA GLY A 40 -6.64 13.10 0.33
C GLY A 40 -6.14 11.74 0.81
N PHE A 41 -4.82 11.65 0.94
CA PHE A 41 -4.12 10.44 1.33
C PHE A 41 -3.06 10.78 2.37
N ASP A 42 -3.16 10.15 3.53
CA ASP A 42 -2.19 10.26 4.62
C ASP A 42 -1.51 8.93 4.84
N PHE A 43 -0.18 8.91 4.83
CA PHE A 43 0.60 7.75 5.20
C PHE A 43 1.30 8.01 6.54
N VAL A 44 1.06 7.15 7.52
CA VAL A 44 1.62 7.26 8.86
C VAL A 44 2.55 6.08 9.11
N ASN A 45 3.83 6.36 9.28
CA ASN A 45 4.83 5.39 9.71
C ASN A 45 5.26 5.71 11.16
N PRO A 46 4.73 5.01 12.18
CA PRO A 46 5.18 5.14 13.56
C PRO A 46 6.40 4.28 13.89
N LEU A 47 6.90 3.48 12.93
CA LEU A 47 7.97 2.51 13.15
C LEU A 47 9.35 3.16 13.10
N GLY A 48 10.32 2.54 13.76
CA GLY A 48 11.71 2.99 13.76
C GLY A 48 12.48 2.53 12.52
N PRO A 49 13.68 3.10 12.27
CA PRO A 49 14.53 2.70 11.14
C PRO A 49 15.01 1.25 11.22
N GLU A 50 14.95 0.61 12.39
CA GLU A 50 15.26 -0.82 12.55
C GLU A 50 14.14 -1.74 12.04
N ASP A 51 12.92 -1.23 11.93
CA ASP A 51 11.76 -1.99 11.46
C ASP A 51 11.51 -1.79 9.95
N ILE A 52 11.76 -0.57 9.46
CA ILE A 52 11.67 -0.18 8.05
C ILE A 52 12.44 1.11 7.81
N ASP A 53 13.28 1.16 6.78
CA ASP A 53 13.94 2.40 6.39
C ASP A 53 12.94 3.39 5.72
N GLU A 54 13.31 4.66 5.67
CA GLU A 54 12.44 5.73 5.15
C GLU A 54 12.09 5.54 3.67
N GLU A 55 13.02 5.06 2.86
CA GLU A 55 12.82 4.87 1.42
C GLU A 55 11.83 3.71 1.15
N CYS A 56 11.97 2.61 1.89
CA CYS A 56 11.04 1.49 1.86
C CYS A 56 9.67 1.89 2.39
N ALA A 57 9.58 2.66 3.48
CA ALA A 57 8.31 3.15 4.00
C ALA A 57 7.60 4.07 2.99
N GLN A 58 8.32 5.01 2.39
CA GLN A 58 7.77 5.85 1.33
C GLN A 58 7.35 5.01 0.12
N ALA A 59 8.12 3.99 -0.24
CA ALA A 59 7.73 3.10 -1.32
C ALA A 59 6.43 2.33 -1.03
N VAL A 60 6.18 1.90 0.21
CA VAL A 60 4.86 1.33 0.60
C VAL A 60 3.73 2.33 0.33
N SER A 61 3.90 3.57 0.79
CA SER A 61 2.95 4.68 0.57
C SER A 61 2.65 4.88 -0.91
N ASP A 62 3.70 4.96 -1.72
CA ASP A 62 3.63 5.11 -3.18
C ASP A 62 2.89 3.95 -3.84
N GLY A 63 3.18 2.72 -3.42
CA GLY A 63 2.53 1.51 -3.92
C GLY A 63 1.03 1.49 -3.67
N ILE A 64 0.62 1.88 -2.46
CA ILE A 64 -0.79 2.03 -2.09
C ILE A 64 -1.45 3.08 -2.99
N LEU A 65 -0.83 4.25 -3.15
CA LEU A 65 -1.41 5.34 -3.94
C LEU A 65 -1.51 4.99 -5.42
N LEU A 66 -0.50 4.31 -5.98
CA LEU A 66 -0.54 3.76 -7.33
C LEU A 66 -1.73 2.82 -7.52
N TRP A 67 -1.99 1.94 -6.55
CA TRP A 67 -3.16 1.07 -6.62
C TRP A 67 -4.44 1.91 -6.67
N LEU A 68 -4.60 2.88 -5.74
CA LEU A 68 -5.81 3.70 -5.62
C LEU A 68 -6.15 4.47 -6.90
N ILE A 69 -5.15 4.94 -7.66
CA ILE A 69 -5.36 5.66 -8.92
C ILE A 69 -5.52 4.74 -10.14
N GLY A 70 -5.56 3.42 -9.92
CA GLY A 70 -5.82 2.44 -10.98
C GLY A 70 -4.57 1.98 -11.74
N ALA A 71 -3.36 2.24 -11.22
CA ALA A 71 -2.15 1.69 -11.82
C ALA A 71 -2.19 0.16 -11.72
N GLY A 72 -1.87 -0.51 -12.82
CA GLY A 72 -1.76 -1.97 -12.86
C GLY A 72 -0.53 -2.47 -12.10
N PRO A 73 -0.45 -3.78 -11.79
CA PRO A 73 0.69 -4.33 -11.07
C PRO A 73 2.02 -4.08 -11.81
N ARG A 74 2.03 -4.20 -13.15
CA ARG A 74 3.23 -3.91 -13.96
C ARG A 74 3.68 -2.46 -13.84
N ASN A 75 2.72 -1.54 -13.65
CA ASN A 75 2.96 -0.10 -13.55
C ASN A 75 3.69 0.33 -12.26
N VAL A 76 3.81 -0.57 -11.28
CA VAL A 76 4.51 -0.26 -10.03
C VAL A 76 6.02 -0.06 -10.27
N ASN A 77 6.60 -0.87 -11.17
CA ASN A 77 8.05 -0.87 -11.41
C ASN A 77 8.43 -0.38 -12.81
N PHE A 78 7.50 -0.41 -13.77
CA PHE A 78 7.72 -0.03 -15.16
C PHE A 78 6.64 0.93 -15.60
N ASP A 79 6.94 1.96 -16.38
CA ASP A 79 5.92 2.91 -16.88
C ASP A 79 5.01 3.45 -15.75
N ARG A 80 5.65 3.83 -14.65
CA ARG A 80 4.96 4.29 -13.43
C ARG A 80 4.27 5.63 -13.71
N PRO A 81 2.94 5.71 -13.56
CA PRO A 81 2.24 6.98 -13.72
C PRO A 81 2.67 7.96 -12.61
N PRO A 82 2.59 9.28 -12.88
CA PRO A 82 2.83 10.27 -11.84
C PRO A 82 1.83 10.08 -10.69
N LEU A 83 2.32 10.17 -9.47
CA LEU A 83 1.45 10.19 -8.29
C LEU A 83 0.73 11.55 -8.21
N PRO A 84 -0.53 11.57 -7.77
CA PRO A 84 -1.22 12.82 -7.46
C PRO A 84 -0.45 13.64 -6.42
N THR A 85 -0.39 14.94 -6.65
CA THR A 85 0.14 15.90 -5.68
C THR A 85 -0.80 16.04 -4.48
N ALA A 86 -0.28 16.54 -3.36
CA ALA A 86 -1.10 16.86 -2.19
C ALA A 86 -2.27 17.81 -2.51
N LYS A 87 -2.05 18.76 -3.44
CA LYS A 87 -3.08 19.69 -3.89
C LYS A 87 -4.19 18.99 -4.67
N GLU A 88 -3.85 18.06 -5.56
CA GLU A 88 -4.84 17.27 -6.31
C GLU A 88 -5.62 16.35 -5.38
N LEU A 89 -4.93 15.69 -4.44
CA LEU A 89 -5.54 14.86 -3.41
C LEU A 89 -6.54 15.63 -2.55
N ALA A 90 -6.20 16.85 -2.14
CA ALA A 90 -7.09 17.73 -1.38
C ALA A 90 -8.29 18.22 -2.23
N ALA A 91 -8.09 18.44 -3.54
CA ALA A 91 -9.16 18.81 -4.46
C ALA A 91 -10.11 17.64 -4.79
N GLY A 92 -9.65 16.40 -4.59
CA GLY A 92 -10.41 15.18 -4.76
C GLY A 92 -10.01 14.39 -6.00
N VAL A 93 -9.32 13.29 -5.77
CA VAL A 93 -8.95 12.32 -6.81
C VAL A 93 -9.92 11.14 -6.75
N PRO A 94 -10.55 10.73 -7.86
CA PRO A 94 -11.37 9.52 -7.88
C PRO A 94 -10.55 8.29 -7.52
N VAL A 95 -11.10 7.42 -6.67
CA VAL A 95 -10.53 6.09 -6.49
C VAL A 95 -10.81 5.23 -7.73
N ARG A 96 -9.95 4.25 -7.99
CA ARG A 96 -10.13 3.26 -9.06
C ARG A 96 -11.56 2.67 -9.02
N PRO A 97 -12.24 2.51 -10.17
CA PRO A 97 -13.66 2.12 -10.17
C PRO A 97 -13.97 0.76 -9.55
N ASP A 98 -13.05 -0.19 -9.63
CA ASP A 98 -13.18 -1.55 -9.09
C ASP A 98 -12.99 -1.64 -7.57
N ALA A 99 -12.48 -0.60 -6.91
CA ALA A 99 -12.49 -0.50 -5.45
C ALA A 99 -13.84 -0.03 -4.89
N GLY A 100 -14.65 0.61 -5.74
CA GLY A 100 -15.92 1.24 -5.38
C GLY A 100 -15.98 2.72 -5.78
N PRO A 101 -17.15 3.36 -5.66
CA PRO A 101 -17.30 4.76 -6.02
C PRO A 101 -16.72 5.68 -4.95
N GLY A 102 -16.10 6.79 -5.35
CA GLY A 102 -15.77 7.88 -4.44
C GLY A 102 -14.49 8.62 -4.76
N LEU A 103 -14.17 9.58 -3.89
CA LEU A 103 -12.91 10.31 -3.87
C LEU A 103 -12.01 9.75 -2.77
N ILE A 104 -10.71 9.70 -3.04
CA ILE A 104 -9.69 9.23 -2.10
C ILE A 104 -9.72 10.11 -0.85
N ALA A 105 -9.96 9.46 0.29
CA ALA A 105 -10.03 10.03 1.62
C ALA A 105 -9.53 8.99 2.64
N LEU A 106 -8.27 8.58 2.49
CA LEU A 106 -7.69 7.41 3.14
C LEU A 106 -6.49 7.79 4.02
N ARG A 107 -6.45 7.26 5.24
CA ARG A 107 -5.24 7.14 6.05
C ARG A 107 -4.72 5.71 6.01
N ALA A 108 -3.47 5.51 5.62
CA ALA A 108 -2.75 4.24 5.73
C ALA A 108 -1.76 4.32 6.90
N VAL A 109 -1.82 3.37 7.85
CA VAL A 109 -0.98 3.35 9.05
C VAL A 109 -0.16 2.06 9.06
N LEU A 110 1.17 2.17 8.98
CA LEU A 110 2.04 1.01 9.22
C LEU A 110 1.96 0.62 10.70
N ARG A 111 1.77 -0.68 10.95
CA ARG A 111 1.61 -1.24 12.30
C ARG A 111 2.77 -2.13 12.69
N HIS A 112 3.34 -2.83 11.71
CA HIS A 112 4.46 -3.74 11.89
C HIS A 112 5.23 -3.83 10.58
N SER A 113 6.54 -4.03 10.67
CA SER A 113 7.39 -4.34 9.53
C SER A 113 8.54 -5.25 9.97
N ARG A 114 9.08 -6.02 9.03
CA ARG A 114 10.35 -6.72 9.16
C ARG A 114 11.20 -6.39 7.95
N LEU A 115 12.49 -6.21 8.19
CA LEU A 115 13.49 -6.06 7.14
C LEU A 115 14.27 -7.34 6.93
N HIS A 116 14.71 -7.54 5.69
CA HIS A 116 15.83 -8.41 5.37
C HIS A 116 17.00 -7.52 4.94
N PRO A 117 18.20 -7.67 5.52
CA PRO A 117 19.29 -6.71 5.36
C PRO A 117 19.77 -6.53 3.91
N VAL A 118 19.51 -7.50 3.03
CA VAL A 118 19.93 -7.48 1.63
C VAL A 118 18.76 -7.36 0.66
N ASP A 119 17.60 -7.93 1.02
CA ASP A 119 16.49 -8.12 0.07
C ASP A 119 15.36 -7.11 0.26
N SER A 120 15.39 -6.32 1.34
CA SER A 120 14.48 -5.20 1.53
C SER A 120 14.89 -4.04 0.65
N LEU A 121 14.18 -3.92 -0.47
CA LEU A 121 14.42 -2.89 -1.48
C LEU A 121 13.16 -2.04 -1.67
N PRO A 122 13.29 -0.74 -2.00
CA PRO A 122 12.15 0.16 -2.19
C PRO A 122 11.14 -0.36 -3.22
N TRP A 123 11.59 -0.84 -4.39
CA TRP A 123 10.69 -1.38 -5.42
C TRP A 123 9.91 -2.63 -4.96
N THR A 124 10.48 -3.40 -4.03
CA THR A 124 9.78 -4.54 -3.41
C THR A 124 8.67 -4.04 -2.48
N HIS A 125 8.97 -3.00 -1.68
CA HIS A 125 8.00 -2.37 -0.79
C HIS A 125 6.87 -1.65 -1.54
N ALA A 126 7.17 -1.00 -2.68
CA ALA A 126 6.14 -0.45 -3.55
C ALA A 126 5.20 -1.54 -4.08
N ARG A 127 5.75 -2.68 -4.50
CA ARG A 127 4.93 -3.80 -4.96
C ARG A 127 4.09 -4.40 -3.84
N ALA A 128 4.64 -4.49 -2.64
CA ALA A 128 3.94 -4.97 -1.46
C ALA A 128 2.86 -3.98 -0.99
N GLY A 129 3.09 -2.66 -1.05
CA GLY A 129 2.09 -1.62 -0.77
C GLY A 129 0.89 -1.68 -1.74
N TRP A 130 1.18 -1.85 -3.02
CA TRP A 130 0.15 -2.07 -4.04
C TRP A 130 -0.69 -3.33 -3.74
N ARG A 131 -0.02 -4.42 -3.32
CA ARG A 131 -0.69 -5.66 -2.91
C ARG A 131 -1.49 -5.53 -1.62
N ALA A 132 -1.00 -4.76 -0.65
CA ALA A 132 -1.73 -4.49 0.57
C ALA A 132 -3.08 -3.87 0.22
N ALA A 133 -3.05 -2.81 -0.60
CA ALA A 133 -4.27 -2.17 -1.07
C ALA A 133 -5.18 -3.16 -1.81
N GLU A 134 -4.65 -3.90 -2.79
CA GLU A 134 -5.44 -4.94 -3.50
C GLU A 134 -6.11 -5.93 -2.55
N LYS A 135 -5.37 -6.45 -1.57
CA LYS A 135 -5.84 -7.42 -0.58
C LYS A 135 -6.99 -6.87 0.28
N SER A 136 -6.92 -5.61 0.70
CA SER A 136 -7.96 -4.98 1.53
C SER A 136 -9.32 -4.84 0.87
N TRP A 137 -9.38 -4.70 -0.46
CA TRP A 137 -10.62 -4.38 -1.17
C TRP A 137 -11.07 -5.42 -2.20
N ARG A 138 -10.30 -6.50 -2.41
CA ARG A 138 -10.76 -7.68 -3.18
C ARG A 138 -11.39 -8.81 -2.38
N GLY A 139 -11.47 -8.74 -1.04
CA GLY A 139 -12.28 -9.63 -0.18
C GLY A 139 -12.04 -11.15 -0.34
N ALA A 140 -11.43 -11.78 0.68
CA ALA A 140 -11.33 -13.22 0.97
C ALA A 140 -10.80 -14.22 -0.11
N GLU A 141 -10.98 -14.01 -1.41
CA GLU A 141 -10.41 -14.88 -2.45
C GLU A 141 -8.90 -14.65 -2.65
N ALA A 142 -8.36 -13.54 -2.12
CA ALA A 142 -6.93 -13.25 -2.07
C ALA A 142 -6.25 -13.69 -0.75
N THR A 143 -6.99 -14.25 0.22
CA THR A 143 -6.42 -14.71 1.51
C THR A 143 -5.62 -16.01 1.39
N ASP A 144 -5.65 -16.64 0.21
CA ASP A 144 -4.85 -17.80 -0.13
C ASP A 144 -3.67 -17.41 -1.04
N ASP A 145 -3.02 -16.26 -0.81
CA ASP A 145 -1.70 -16.04 -1.41
C ASP A 145 -0.73 -17.07 -0.80
N PRO A 146 -0.19 -18.02 -1.59
CA PRO A 146 0.75 -19.03 -1.09
C PRO A 146 1.95 -18.40 -0.36
N MET A 147 2.26 -17.14 -0.69
CA MET A 147 3.34 -16.36 -0.09
C MET A 147 3.08 -15.95 1.37
N ASP A 148 1.81 -15.90 1.81
CA ASP A 148 1.44 -15.61 3.20
C ASP A 148 1.47 -16.86 4.10
N ARG A 149 1.62 -18.08 3.53
CA ARG A 149 1.57 -19.36 4.27
C ARG A 149 2.93 -19.88 4.75
N ALA A 150 4.05 -19.32 4.30
CA ALA A 150 5.36 -19.79 4.72
C ALA A 150 5.63 -19.35 6.17
N SER A 151 5.50 -20.26 7.13
CA SER A 151 5.85 -20.03 8.55
C SER A 151 7.35 -19.82 8.73
#